data_AF-A0A6M4AYS2-F1
#
_entry.id   AF-A0A6M4AYS2-F1
#
_cell.length_a   1.000
_cell.length_b   1.000
_cell.length_c   1.000
_cell.angle_alpha   90.00
_cell.angle_beta   90.00
_cell.angle_gamma   90.00
#
_symmetry.space_group_name_H-M   'P 1'
#
loop_
_entity.id
_entity.type
_entity.pdbx_description
1 polymer ?
#
loop_
_entity_poly.entity_id
_entity_poly.type
_entity_poly.pdbx_seq_one_letter_code
_entity_poly.pdbx_strand_id
1 'polypeptide(L)'
;MNLTLVLFLIGILGFVFNRKNIILMLISIEIMLLSITFLILVSSVNIDDIIGQTYAIYIIVVAGAESAIGLAILVAFYRLRGSIAIEYK
;
A
#
# COMPACT_ATOMS: atom_id res chain seq x y z
N MET A 1 17.75 -2.79 -5.80
CA MET A 1 17.27 -1.44 -5.40
C MET A 1 16.50 -0.69 -6.48
N ASN A 2 16.95 -0.62 -7.73
CA ASN A 2 16.29 0.27 -8.70
C ASN A 2 14.82 -0.07 -8.94
N LEU A 3 14.46 -1.36 -9.00
CA LEU A 3 13.08 -1.79 -9.13
C LEU A 3 12.19 -1.32 -7.96
N THR A 4 12.67 -1.42 -6.72
CA THR A 4 11.88 -1.02 -5.55
C THR A 4 11.66 0.47 -5.49
N LEU A 5 12.66 1.27 -5.88
CA LEU A 5 12.53 2.72 -6.01
C LEU A 5 11.50 3.08 -7.09
N VAL A 6 11.54 2.42 -8.25
CA VAL A 6 10.57 2.65 -9.33
C VAL A 6 9.15 2.28 -8.90
N LEU A 7 8.96 1.11 -8.27
CA LEU A 7 7.65 0.70 -7.77
C LEU A 7 7.12 1.66 -6.69
N PHE A 8 7.98 2.12 -5.79
CA PHE A 8 7.60 3.08 -4.76
C PHE A 8 7.18 4.43 -5.35
N LEU A 9 7.93 4.92 -6.35
CA LEU A 9 7.57 6.14 -7.08
C LEU A 9 6.25 5.98 -7.84
N ILE A 10 6.00 4.84 -8.48
CA ILE A 10 4.72 4.55 -9.14
C ILE A 10 3.59 4.58 -8.11
N GLY A 11 3.78 3.99 -6.93
CA GLY A 11 2.82 4.04 -5.83
C GLY A 11 2.51 5.48 -5.39
N ILE A 12 3.55 6.31 -5.17
CA ILE A 12 3.38 7.73 -4.80
C ILE A 12 2.63 8.49 -5.90
N LEU A 13 3.05 8.37 -7.15
CA LEU A 13 2.41 9.08 -8.27
C LEU A 13 0.96 8.63 -8.44
N GLY A 14 0.70 7.32 -8.35
CA GLY A 14 -0.64 6.74 -8.35
C GLY A 14 -1.53 7.34 -7.26
N PHE A 15 -1.01 7.45 -6.04
CA PHE A 15 -1.72 8.03 -4.91
C PHE A 15 -2.00 9.53 -5.08
N VAL A 16 -1.02 10.31 -5.53
CA VAL A 16 -1.13 11.76 -5.67
C VAL A 16 -2.07 12.17 -6.81
N PHE A 17 -2.00 11.49 -7.96
CA PHE A 17 -2.80 11.83 -9.13
C PHE A 17 -4.24 11.31 -9.06
N ASN A 18 -4.48 10.14 -8.46
CA ASN A 18 -5.79 9.48 -8.51
C ASN A 18 -6.68 9.78 -7.29
N ARG A 19 -6.75 11.06 -6.86
CA ARG A 19 -7.50 11.45 -5.64
C ARG A 19 -9.03 11.27 -5.71
N LYS A 20 -9.58 11.05 -6.91
CA LYS A 20 -11.03 10.86 -7.11
C LYS A 20 -11.50 9.42 -6.83
N ASN A 21 -10.60 8.45 -6.99
CA ASN A 21 -10.91 7.03 -6.92
C ASN A 21 -10.26 6.41 -5.69
N ILE A 22 -11.03 6.30 -4.60
CA ILE A 22 -10.51 5.79 -3.30
C ILE A 22 -9.89 4.40 -3.45
N ILE A 23 -10.50 3.52 -4.24
CA ILE A 23 -10.00 2.17 -4.48
C ILE A 23 -8.60 2.21 -5.11
N LEU A 24 -8.38 3.13 -6.06
CA LEU A 24 -7.07 3.28 -6.70
C LEU A 24 -6.03 3.85 -5.73
N MET A 25 -6.46 4.71 -4.80
CA MET A 25 -5.58 5.19 -3.72
C MET A 25 -5.17 4.04 -2.79
N LEU A 26 -6.11 3.16 -2.40
CA LEU A 26 -5.79 1.97 -1.59
C LEU A 26 -4.78 1.07 -2.30
N ILE A 27 -5.01 0.76 -3.58
CA ILE A 27 -4.06 -0.04 -4.39
C ILE A 27 -2.69 0.63 -4.46
N SER A 28 -2.64 1.96 -4.56
CA SER A 28 -1.38 2.71 -4.58
C SER A 28 -0.62 2.59 -3.26
N ILE A 29 -1.33 2.54 -2.12
CA ILE A 29 -0.73 2.31 -0.80
C ILE A 29 -0.16 0.89 -0.70
N GLU A 30 -0.91 -0.12 -1.15
CA GLU A 30 -0.44 -1.51 -1.19
C GLU A 30 0.84 -1.65 -2.02
N ILE A 31 0.93 -0.97 -3.17
CA ILE A 31 2.14 -0.95 -4.00
C ILE A 31 3.32 -0.30 -3.26
N MET A 32 3.10 0.77 -2.51
CA MET A 32 4.15 1.41 -1.70
C MET A 32 4.66 0.46 -0.60
N LEU A 33 3.75 -0.21 0.12
CA LEU A 33 4.11 -1.18 1.16
C LEU A 33 4.84 -2.40 0.58
N LEU A 34 4.39 -2.91 -0.56
CA LEU A 34 5.07 -3.98 -1.29
C LEU A 34 6.50 -3.57 -1.67
N SER A 35 6.70 -2.34 -2.15
CA SER A 35 8.01 -1.83 -2.55
C SER A 35 8.99 -1.76 -1.38
N ILE A 36 8.51 -1.31 -0.21
CA ILE A 36 9.30 -1.27 1.03
C ILE A 36 9.63 -2.69 1.49
N THR A 37 8.65 -3.59 1.49
CA THR A 37 8.84 -4.99 1.89
C THR A 37 9.88 -5.68 1.01
N PHE A 38 9.81 -5.45 -0.30
CA PHE A 38 10.77 -6.00 -1.26
C PHE A 38 12.17 -5.41 -1.08
N LEU A 39 12.28 -4.12 -0.76
CA LEU A 39 13.57 -3.50 -0.46
C LEU A 39 14.23 -4.16 0.76
N ILE A 40 13.48 -4.33 1.84
CA ILE A 40 13.96 -4.98 3.07
C ILE A 40 14.38 -6.41 2.76
N LEU A 41 13.57 -7.18 2.03
CA LEU A 41 13.85 -8.57 1.71
C LEU A 41 15.13 -8.73 0.87
N VAL A 42 15.30 -7.91 -0.18
CA VAL A 42 16.52 -7.93 -1.01
C VAL A 42 17.75 -7.53 -0.19
N SER A 43 17.64 -6.52 0.66
CA SER A 43 18.72 -6.12 1.57
C SER A 43 19.06 -7.22 2.58
N SER A 44 18.06 -7.92 3.11
CA SER A 44 18.23 -9.05 4.03
C SER A 44 19.03 -10.18 3.39
N VAL A 45 18.70 -10.54 2.14
CA VAL A 45 19.40 -11.59 1.39
C VAL A 45 20.86 -11.20 1.09
N ASN A 46 21.11 -9.92 0.78
CA ASN A 46 22.48 -9.45 0.49
C ASN A 46 23.40 -9.44 1.73
N ILE A 47 22.83 -9.26 2.93
CA ILE A 47 23.57 -9.19 4.20
C ILE A 47 23.52 -10.55 4.94
N ASP A 48 22.79 -11.53 4.41
CA ASP A 48 22.51 -12.83 5.02
C ASP A 48 21.89 -12.69 6.43
N ASP A 49 20.98 -11.73 6.57
CA ASP A 49 20.28 -11.43 7.82
C ASP A 49 18.87 -12.05 7.82
N ILE A 50 18.47 -12.64 8.94
CA ILE A 50 17.14 -13.21 9.15
C ILE A 50 16.15 -12.20 9.75
N ILE A 51 16.65 -11.13 10.38
CA ILE A 51 15.82 -10.10 11.00
C ILE A 51 15.02 -9.37 9.92
N GLY A 52 15.65 -8.98 8.81
CA GLY A 52 14.96 -8.36 7.68
C GLY A 52 13.87 -9.26 7.06
N GLN A 53 14.11 -10.56 6.94
CA GLN A 53 13.11 -11.52 6.46
C GLN A 53 11.90 -11.63 7.41
N THR A 54 12.16 -11.63 8.72
CA THR A 54 11.11 -11.65 9.75
C THR A 54 10.27 -10.36 9.71
N TYR A 55 10.92 -9.22 9.53
CA TYR A 55 10.25 -7.92 9.38
C TYR A 55 9.36 -7.87 8.13
N ALA A 56 9.80 -8.47 7.03
CA ALA A 56 9.01 -8.54 5.80
C ALA A 56 7.68 -9.27 6.01
N ILE A 57 7.69 -10.39 6.75
CA ILE A 57 6.46 -11.12 7.10
C ILE A 57 5.54 -10.25 7.96
N TYR A 58 6.10 -9.53 8.93
CA TYR A 58 5.33 -8.63 9.80
C TYR A 58 4.63 -7.54 8.99
N ILE A 59 5.32 -6.94 8.02
CA ILE A 59 4.74 -5.92 7.14
C ILE A 59 3.59 -6.50 6.30
N ILE A 60 3.73 -7.72 5.77
CA ILE A 60 2.66 -8.37 4.99
C ILE A 60 1.38 -8.56 5.82
N VAL A 61 1.52 -8.99 7.09
CA VAL A 61 0.37 -9.15 7.99
C VAL A 61 -0.30 -7.81 8.29
N VAL A 62 0.51 -6.78 8.57
CA VAL A 62 0.00 -5.41 8.84
C VAL A 62 -0.68 -4.83 7.61
N ALA A 63 -0.12 -5.01 6.41
CA ALA A 63 -0.72 -4.57 5.15
C ALA A 63 -2.08 -5.24 4.92
N GLY A 64 -2.19 -6.56 5.16
CA GLY A 64 -3.47 -7.26 5.09
C GLY A 64 -4.52 -6.71 6.08
N ALA A 65 -4.10 -6.40 7.30
CA ALA A 65 -4.98 -5.78 8.30
C ALA A 65 -5.41 -4.36 7.91
N GLU A 66 -4.50 -3.54 7.38
CA GLU A 66 -4.81 -2.22 6.84
C GLU A 66 -5.85 -2.31 5.71
N SER A 67 -5.63 -3.21 4.74
CA SER A 67 -6.54 -3.40 3.59
C SER A 67 -7.96 -3.75 4.04
N ALA A 68 -8.08 -4.65 5.03
CA ALA A 68 -9.37 -5.02 5.62
C ALA A 68 -10.07 -3.82 6.28
N ILE A 69 -9.32 -3.01 7.04
CA ILE A 69 -9.85 -1.81 7.70
C ILE A 69 -10.24 -0.74 6.66
N GLY A 70 -9.38 -0.49 5.68
CA GLY A 70 -9.61 0.49 4.62
C GLY A 70 -10.86 0.18 3.81
N LEU A 71 -11.05 -1.08 3.42
CA LEU A 71 -12.26 -1.54 2.73
C LEU A 71 -13.50 -1.48 3.64
N ALA A 72 -13.40 -1.84 4.91
CA ALA A 72 -14.52 -1.74 5.85
C ALA A 72 -15.00 -0.28 6.01
N ILE A 73 -14.07 0.67 6.12
CA ILE A 73 -14.39 2.10 6.16
C ILE A 73 -15.04 2.54 4.85
N LEU A 74 -14.52 2.09 3.69
CA LEU A 74 -15.08 2.41 2.39
C LEU A 74 -16.53 1.92 2.24
N VAL A 75 -16.82 0.69 2.68
CA VAL A 75 -18.18 0.14 2.68
C VAL A 75 -19.10 0.92 3.61
N ALA A 76 -18.65 1.26 4.82
CA ALA A 76 -19.43 2.08 5.75
C ALA A 76 -19.73 3.47 5.17
N PHE A 77 -18.76 4.10 4.53
CA PHE A 77 -18.93 5.39 3.85
C PHE A 77 -19.93 5.29 2.69
N TYR A 78 -19.82 4.25 1.86
CA TYR A 78 -20.75 4.02 0.76
C TYR A 78 -22.19 3.85 1.24
N ARG A 79 -22.40 3.14 2.35
CA ARG A 79 -23.73 2.98 2.96
C ARG A 79 -24.35 4.31 3.43
N LEU A 80 -23.52 5.28 3.82
CA LEU A 80 -23.98 6.59 4.31
C LEU A 80 -24.23 7.60 3.17
N ARG A 81 -23.37 7.62 2.15
CA ARG A 81 -23.45 8.62 1.07
C ARG A 81 -24.08 8.12 -0.23
N GLY A 82 -24.23 6.80 -0.41
CA GLY A 82 -24.73 6.20 -1.66
C GLY A 82 -23.80 6.36 -2.87
N SER A 83 -22.62 6.99 -2.70
CA SER A 83 -21.60 7.18 -3.73
C SER A 83 -20.21 7.13 -3.12
N ILE A 84 -19.26 6.58 -3.87
CA ILE A 84 -17.84 6.42 -3.49
C ILE A 84 -17.00 7.59 -4.07
N ALA A 85 -17.57 8.37 -5.00
CA ALA A 85 -16.86 9.46 -5.64
C ALA A 85 -16.60 10.61 -4.66
N ILE A 86 -15.32 10.96 -4.49
CA ILE A 86 -14.93 12.16 -3.76
C ILE A 86 -14.96 13.32 -4.76
N GLU A 87 -16.13 13.94 -4.93
CA GLU A 87 -16.22 15.25 -5.59
C GLU A 87 -15.82 16.33 -4.58
N TYR A 88 -14.64 16.91 -4.76
CA TYR A 88 -14.32 18.20 -4.18
C TYR A 88 -15.11 19.25 -4.97
N LYS A 89 -16.08 19.91 -4.31
CA LYS A 89 -16.57 21.22 -4.78
C LYS A 89 -15.48 22.27 -4.58
#